data_AF-A0A959IEB0-F1
#
_entry.id   AF-A0A959IEB0-F1
#
_cell.length_a   1.000
_cell.length_b   1.000
_cell.length_c   1.000
_cell.angle_alpha   90.00
_cell.angle_beta   90.00
_cell.angle_gamma   90.00
#
_symmetry.space_group_name_H-M   'P 1'
#
loop_
_entity.id
_entity.type
_entity.pdbx_description
1 polymer ?
#
loop_
_entity_poly.entity_id
_entity_poly.type
_entity_poly.pdbx_seq_one_letter_code
_entity_poly.pdbx_strand_id
1 'polypeptide(L)'
;METISILLVAFTLFCVIYLERVRQPTVRRLLEWVPAILFAYIVPAIVTHLFRLDLSGVALHRVSKEVIMPLAIVFVMSALSFRQLRAVGIRPIAVFLSGSAAVALMPFVLLWGLSAFSERFSAVIIDAEYWRGMVTMVGSWIGGSTSQLVLKELSGCPEGLFLVILVMDNVLVNIWTILMFQKIKRSDAVNRFFGIADKPVDLVPDEVRFGKHGLRTALLTMGICLVAVAICYFSLDSFLLKVVILSLTGLFLGNFIRWWNHALLIKGGGYLIILIMAILGLKLNFGNFSLPWTVLAFSIAWLISHYLVMMAVAYLLRLNMAWVPIASMANVGGISTAPAVTKAYNEEWMPHAILLAILSMVTGTYWGMLTIYLFEWWY
;
A
#
# COMPACT_ATOMS: atom_id res chain seq x y z
N MET A 1 27.95 -1.51 0.34
CA MET A 1 26.50 -1.75 0.18
C MET A 1 25.71 -0.45 0.01
N GLU A 2 25.91 0.57 0.85
CA GLU A 2 25.20 1.87 0.73
C GLU A 2 25.32 2.52 -0.65
N THR A 3 26.55 2.75 -1.15
CA THR A 3 26.77 3.36 -2.47
C THR A 3 26.11 2.57 -3.61
N ILE A 4 26.18 1.24 -3.53
CA ILE A 4 25.56 0.33 -4.52
C ILE A 4 24.03 0.50 -4.49
N SER A 5 23.43 0.58 -3.30
CA SER A 5 21.98 0.78 -3.17
C SER A 5 21.52 2.11 -3.76
N ILE A 6 22.27 3.19 -3.53
CA ILE A 6 21.96 4.53 -4.07
C ILE A 6 22.07 4.52 -5.60
N LEU A 7 23.15 3.96 -6.14
CA LEU A 7 23.35 3.86 -7.59
C LEU A 7 22.27 3.01 -8.26
N LEU A 8 21.89 1.88 -7.64
CA LEU A 8 20.84 1.00 -8.14
C LEU A 8 19.47 1.70 -8.15
N VAL A 9 19.13 2.43 -7.08
CA VAL A 9 17.88 3.20 -7.02
C VAL A 9 17.88 4.33 -8.03
N ALA A 10 18.98 5.08 -8.15
CA ALA A 10 19.12 6.17 -9.12
C ALA A 10 19.00 5.66 -10.57
N PHE A 11 19.66 4.55 -10.89
CA PHE A 11 19.56 3.88 -12.18
C PHE A 11 18.13 3.42 -12.46
N THR A 12 17.49 2.76 -11.48
CA THR A 12 16.11 2.29 -11.59
C THR A 12 15.15 3.45 -11.85
N LEU A 13 15.29 4.56 -11.13
CA LEU A 13 14.50 5.77 -11.34
C LEU A 13 14.65 6.32 -12.75
N PHE A 14 15.89 6.45 -13.22
CA PHE A 14 16.18 6.91 -14.58
C PHE A 14 15.50 6.00 -15.61
N CYS A 15 15.64 4.68 -15.48
CA CYS A 15 15.02 3.72 -16.39
C CYS A 15 13.50 3.81 -16.40
N VAL A 16 12.85 3.91 -15.24
CA VAL A 16 11.38 3.98 -15.13
C VAL A 16 10.84 5.28 -15.73
N ILE A 17 11.46 6.42 -15.40
CA ILE A 17 11.07 7.72 -15.95
C ILE A 17 11.30 7.76 -17.46
N TYR A 18 12.38 7.14 -17.94
CA TYR A 18 12.64 7.01 -19.37
C TYR A 18 11.57 6.14 -20.05
N LEU A 19 11.24 4.98 -19.48
CA LEU A 19 10.21 4.07 -20.00
C LEU A 19 8.84 4.75 -20.13
N GLU A 20 8.45 5.59 -19.17
CA GLU A 20 7.19 6.37 -19.24
C GLU A 20 7.15 7.35 -20.42
N ARG A 21 8.31 7.82 -20.90
CA ARG A 21 8.42 8.78 -22.02
C ARG A 21 8.53 8.10 -23.39
N VAL A 22 8.96 6.84 -23.43
CA VAL A 22 9.17 6.11 -24.68
C VAL A 22 7.83 5.86 -25.39
N ARG A 23 7.74 6.26 -26.66
CA ARG A 23 6.52 6.12 -27.47
C ARG A 23 6.51 4.88 -28.38
N GLN A 24 7.53 4.02 -28.30
CA GLN A 24 7.63 2.83 -29.15
C GLN A 24 6.44 1.87 -28.91
N PRO A 25 5.83 1.29 -29.97
CA PRO A 25 4.63 0.45 -29.84
C PRO A 25 4.84 -0.78 -28.98
N THR A 26 5.98 -1.45 -29.10
CA THR A 26 6.33 -2.64 -28.31
C THR A 26 6.43 -2.32 -26.82
N VAL A 27 7.07 -1.21 -26.48
CA VAL A 27 7.19 -0.74 -25.09
C VAL A 27 5.83 -0.35 -24.53
N ARG A 28 4.99 0.33 -25.31
CA ARG A 28 3.62 0.66 -24.89
C ARG A 28 2.78 -0.58 -24.61
N ARG A 29 2.82 -1.59 -25.49
CA ARG A 29 2.12 -2.86 -25.29
C ARG A 29 2.62 -3.60 -24.03
N LEU A 30 3.92 -3.54 -23.75
CA LEU A 30 4.47 -4.06 -22.49
C LEU A 30 3.91 -3.28 -21.28
N LEU A 31 3.88 -1.94 -21.36
CA LEU A 31 3.41 -1.06 -20.29
C LEU A 31 1.90 -1.11 -20.05
N GLU A 32 1.12 -1.56 -21.04
CA GLU A 32 -0.30 -1.92 -20.87
C GLU A 32 -0.47 -3.14 -19.97
N TRP A 33 0.50 -4.07 -19.98
CA TRP A 33 0.47 -5.26 -19.15
C TRP A 33 1.16 -5.08 -17.80
N VAL A 34 2.30 -4.39 -17.76
CA VAL A 34 3.10 -4.12 -16.55
C VAL A 34 3.35 -2.62 -16.43
N PRO A 35 2.74 -1.93 -15.46
CA PRO A 35 2.95 -0.50 -15.25
C PRO A 35 4.42 -0.12 -15.08
N ALA A 36 4.82 1.04 -15.59
CA ALA A 36 6.21 1.52 -15.45
C ALA A 36 6.68 1.55 -13.99
N ILE A 37 5.82 2.03 -13.09
CA ILE A 37 6.08 2.06 -11.65
C ILE A 37 6.31 0.67 -11.03
N LEU A 38 5.75 -0.41 -11.60
CA LEU A 38 6.03 -1.77 -11.11
C LEU A 38 7.48 -2.17 -11.39
N PHE A 39 8.10 -1.67 -12.47
CA PHE A 39 9.54 -1.88 -12.70
C PHE A 39 10.41 -1.19 -11.65
N ALA A 40 9.96 -0.06 -11.08
CA ALA A 40 10.68 0.57 -9.97
C ALA A 40 10.84 -0.42 -8.82
N TYR A 41 9.84 -1.23 -8.57
CA TYR A 41 9.82 -2.23 -7.52
C TYR A 41 10.56 -3.53 -7.89
N ILE A 42 10.39 -4.01 -9.12
CA ILE A 42 10.93 -5.31 -9.56
C ILE A 42 12.41 -5.25 -9.95
N VAL A 43 12.89 -4.17 -10.58
CA VAL A 43 14.27 -4.08 -11.08
C VAL A 43 15.31 -4.21 -9.94
N PRO A 44 15.18 -3.48 -8.81
CA PRO A 44 16.12 -3.65 -7.71
C PRO A 44 16.12 -5.07 -7.15
N ALA A 45 14.94 -5.71 -7.05
CA ALA A 45 14.79 -7.09 -6.57
C ALA A 45 15.46 -8.12 -7.49
N ILE A 46 15.34 -7.94 -8.81
CA ILE A 46 16.03 -8.81 -9.79
C ILE A 46 17.54 -8.63 -9.66
N VAL A 47 18.02 -7.40 -9.57
CA VAL A 47 19.47 -7.12 -9.45
C VAL A 47 20.02 -7.69 -8.15
N THR A 48 19.36 -7.49 -7.01
CA THR A 48 19.82 -8.06 -5.73
C THR A 48 19.87 -9.58 -5.78
N HIS A 49 18.88 -10.23 -6.39
CA HIS A 49 18.85 -11.68 -6.54
C HIS A 49 19.94 -12.20 -7.49
N LEU A 50 20.08 -11.63 -8.70
CA LEU A 50 21.05 -12.06 -9.70
C LEU A 50 22.49 -11.92 -9.21
N PHE A 51 22.79 -10.84 -8.50
CA PHE A 51 24.13 -10.57 -7.98
C PHE A 51 24.33 -11.04 -6.54
N ARG A 52 23.35 -11.73 -5.94
CA ARG A 52 23.37 -12.22 -4.55
C ARG A 52 23.73 -11.12 -3.54
N LEU A 53 23.18 -9.92 -3.73
CA LEU A 53 23.37 -8.77 -2.86
C LEU A 53 22.28 -8.72 -1.79
N ASP A 54 22.66 -8.62 -0.52
CA ASP A 54 21.72 -8.28 0.55
C ASP A 54 21.70 -6.77 0.80
N LEU A 55 20.65 -6.11 0.32
CA LEU A 55 20.41 -4.68 0.50
C LEU A 55 19.19 -4.40 1.40
N SER A 56 18.75 -5.39 2.18
CA SER A 56 17.60 -5.26 3.07
C SER A 56 17.86 -4.35 4.28
N GLY A 57 19.13 -4.25 4.71
CA GLY A 57 19.56 -3.50 5.90
C GLY A 57 20.12 -2.10 5.66
N VAL A 58 20.14 -1.60 4.41
CA VAL A 58 20.77 -0.30 4.10
C VAL A 58 20.01 0.89 4.71
N ALA A 59 20.73 1.97 5.01
CA ALA A 59 20.21 3.19 5.62
C ALA A 59 19.12 3.86 4.78
N LEU A 60 19.11 3.63 3.47
CA LEU A 60 18.13 4.17 2.53
C LEU A 60 16.68 3.81 2.91
N HIS A 61 16.45 2.65 3.54
CA HIS A 61 15.13 2.26 4.05
C HIS A 61 14.64 3.18 5.17
N ARG A 62 15.56 3.59 6.05
CA ARG A 62 15.28 4.52 7.15
C ARG A 62 14.99 5.91 6.60
N VAL A 63 15.83 6.40 5.68
CA VAL A 63 15.62 7.68 4.99
C VAL A 63 14.28 7.70 4.25
N SER A 64 13.91 6.58 3.61
CA SER A 64 12.61 6.44 2.95
C SER A 64 11.46 6.60 3.94
N LYS A 65 11.48 5.86 5.05
CA LYS A 65 10.42 5.90 6.08
C LYS A 65 10.35 7.25 6.79
N GLU A 66 11.48 7.85 7.11
CA GLU A 66 11.52 9.04 7.99
C GLU A 66 11.44 10.37 7.25
N VAL A 67 11.76 10.40 5.95
CA VAL A 67 11.83 11.65 5.16
C VAL A 67 11.04 11.55 3.86
N ILE A 68 11.34 10.55 3.01
CA ILE A 68 10.77 10.50 1.65
C ILE A 68 9.26 10.22 1.67
N MET A 69 8.81 9.24 2.47
CA MET A 69 7.38 8.93 2.65
C MET A 69 6.62 10.13 3.24
N PRO A 70 7.05 10.74 4.36
CA PRO A 70 6.48 11.99 4.87
C PRO A 70 6.34 13.09 3.82
N LEU A 71 7.38 13.31 3.02
CA LEU A 71 7.36 14.30 1.94
C LEU A 71 6.36 13.94 0.84
N ALA A 72 6.33 12.67 0.42
CA ALA A 72 5.36 12.18 -0.56
C ALA A 72 3.92 12.36 -0.07
N ILE A 73 3.67 12.08 1.21
CA ILE A 73 2.35 12.25 1.83
C ILE A 73 1.92 13.71 1.80
N VAL A 74 2.75 14.65 2.28
CA VAL A 74 2.41 16.09 2.21
C VAL A 74 2.16 16.52 0.78
N PHE A 75 3.00 16.11 -0.17
CA PHE A 75 2.86 16.48 -1.58
C PHE A 75 1.53 16.01 -2.15
N VAL A 76 1.24 14.71 -2.02
CA VAL A 76 0.02 14.13 -2.58
C VAL A 76 -1.21 14.66 -1.85
N MET A 77 -1.20 14.74 -0.52
CA MET A 77 -2.35 15.22 0.25
C MET A 77 -2.63 16.71 0.04
N SER A 78 -1.61 17.53 -0.19
CA SER A 78 -1.79 18.95 -0.50
C SER A 78 -2.23 19.24 -1.93
N ALA A 79 -2.24 18.23 -2.78
CA ALA A 79 -2.89 18.33 -4.07
C ALA A 79 -4.41 18.09 -4.01
N LEU A 80 -4.91 17.40 -2.98
CA LEU A 80 -6.32 17.04 -2.84
C LEU A 80 -7.18 18.22 -2.40
N SER A 81 -8.31 18.46 -3.08
CA SER A 81 -9.31 19.44 -2.62
C SER A 81 -10.41 18.82 -1.74
N PHE A 82 -11.05 19.63 -0.88
CA PHE A 82 -12.21 19.18 -0.08
C PHE A 82 -13.41 18.77 -0.94
N ARG A 83 -13.53 19.31 -2.16
CA ARG A 83 -14.58 18.89 -3.10
C ARG A 83 -14.28 17.47 -3.60
N GLN A 84 -13.04 17.22 -4.00
CA GLN A 84 -12.56 15.91 -4.45
C GLN A 84 -12.62 14.83 -3.36
N LEU A 85 -12.32 15.21 -2.11
CA LEU A 85 -12.49 14.33 -0.96
C LEU A 85 -13.95 13.88 -0.80
N ARG A 86 -14.90 14.83 -0.91
CA ARG A 86 -16.33 14.53 -0.85
C ARG A 86 -16.86 13.78 -2.07
N ALA A 87 -16.25 13.97 -3.24
CA ALA A 87 -16.71 13.38 -4.50
C ALA A 87 -16.55 11.86 -4.56
N VAL A 88 -15.59 11.28 -3.82
CA VAL A 88 -15.39 9.82 -3.76
C VAL A 88 -16.53 9.11 -3.03
N GLY A 89 -17.19 9.79 -2.08
CA GLY A 89 -18.36 9.28 -1.38
C GLY A 89 -18.08 8.04 -0.51
N ILE A 90 -19.16 7.41 -0.05
CA ILE A 90 -19.08 6.30 0.91
C ILE A 90 -18.78 4.95 0.27
N ARG A 91 -19.04 4.77 -1.04
CA ARG A 91 -18.96 3.45 -1.70
C ARG A 91 -17.53 2.88 -1.68
N PRO A 92 -16.46 3.64 -1.99
CA PRO A 92 -15.09 3.15 -1.88
C PRO A 92 -14.67 2.82 -0.44
N ILE A 93 -15.15 3.61 0.53
CA ILE A 93 -14.92 3.35 1.96
C ILE A 93 -15.59 2.03 2.37
N ALA A 94 -16.80 1.75 1.89
CA ALA A 94 -17.48 0.48 2.16
C ALA A 94 -16.72 -0.73 1.58
N VAL A 95 -16.19 -0.62 0.36
CA VAL A 95 -15.32 -1.67 -0.22
C VAL A 95 -14.07 -1.85 0.64
N PHE A 96 -13.42 -0.76 1.04
CA PHE A 96 -12.26 -0.81 1.94
C PHE A 96 -12.57 -1.50 3.28
N LEU A 97 -13.63 -1.09 3.97
CA LEU A 97 -14.04 -1.67 5.26
C LEU A 97 -14.42 -3.14 5.12
N SER A 98 -15.05 -3.53 4.00
CA SER A 98 -15.31 -4.95 3.72
C SER A 98 -14.02 -5.75 3.57
N GLY A 99 -12.98 -5.12 3.01
CA GLY A 99 -11.65 -5.69 2.96
C GLY A 99 -11.03 -5.85 4.34
N SER A 100 -11.05 -4.82 5.18
CA SER A 100 -10.52 -4.90 6.56
C SER A 100 -11.24 -5.98 7.37
N ALA A 101 -12.57 -6.04 7.26
CA ALA A 101 -13.38 -7.08 7.87
C ALA A 101 -13.02 -8.48 7.32
N ALA A 102 -12.84 -8.62 6.01
CA ALA A 102 -12.42 -9.90 5.43
C ALA A 102 -11.04 -10.32 5.91
N VAL A 103 -10.08 -9.39 6.05
CA VAL A 103 -8.78 -9.72 6.66
C VAL A 103 -8.98 -10.22 8.09
N ALA A 104 -9.75 -9.51 8.93
CA ALA A 104 -9.92 -9.89 10.33
C ALA A 104 -10.70 -11.21 10.54
N LEU A 105 -11.74 -11.45 9.73
CA LEU A 105 -12.71 -12.54 9.94
C LEU A 105 -12.37 -13.81 9.15
N MET A 106 -11.77 -13.70 7.96
CA MET A 106 -11.55 -14.86 7.09
C MET A 106 -10.61 -15.93 7.64
N PRO A 107 -9.58 -15.68 8.47
CA PRO A 107 -8.80 -16.76 9.06
C PRO A 107 -9.68 -17.73 9.84
N PHE A 108 -10.57 -17.20 10.67
CA PHE A 108 -11.51 -18.00 11.44
C PHE A 108 -12.48 -18.76 10.52
N VAL A 109 -13.09 -18.08 9.55
CA VAL A 109 -14.07 -18.69 8.63
C VAL A 109 -13.43 -19.75 7.74
N LEU A 110 -12.23 -19.48 7.20
CA LEU A 110 -11.48 -20.43 6.38
C LEU A 110 -11.04 -21.64 7.20
N LEU A 111 -10.60 -21.43 8.44
CA LEU A 111 -10.26 -22.54 9.32
C LEU A 111 -11.46 -23.44 9.59
N TRP A 112 -12.60 -22.85 9.95
CA TRP A 112 -13.84 -23.60 10.15
C TRP A 112 -14.23 -24.40 8.90
N GLY A 113 -14.24 -23.76 7.74
CA GLY A 113 -14.57 -24.43 6.48
C GLY A 113 -13.59 -25.54 6.09
N LEU A 114 -12.27 -25.32 6.25
CA LEU A 114 -11.24 -26.28 5.87
C LEU A 114 -11.14 -27.45 6.86
N SER A 115 -11.41 -27.22 8.14
CA SER A 115 -11.43 -28.28 9.17
C SER A 115 -12.51 -29.33 8.90
N ALA A 116 -13.59 -28.98 8.20
CA ALA A 116 -14.61 -29.94 7.77
C ALA A 116 -14.09 -30.95 6.73
N PHE A 117 -13.00 -30.63 6.02
CA PHE A 117 -12.40 -31.49 5.00
C PHE A 117 -11.11 -32.18 5.48
N SER A 118 -10.35 -31.54 6.37
CA SER A 118 -9.12 -32.10 6.91
C SER A 118 -8.76 -31.52 8.27
N GLU A 119 -8.61 -32.40 9.27
CA GLU A 119 -8.13 -32.07 10.61
C GLU A 119 -6.69 -31.52 10.62
N ARG A 120 -5.93 -31.67 9.53
CA ARG A 120 -4.56 -31.15 9.43
C ARG A 120 -4.50 -29.63 9.60
N PHE A 121 -5.53 -28.91 9.14
CA PHE A 121 -5.57 -27.45 9.26
C PHE A 121 -5.79 -27.01 10.70
N SER A 122 -6.74 -27.62 11.42
CA SER A 122 -6.94 -27.35 12.84
C SER A 122 -5.71 -27.75 13.67
N ALA A 123 -5.13 -28.91 13.41
CA ALA A 123 -3.94 -29.37 14.12
C ALA A 123 -2.74 -28.41 13.98
N VAL A 124 -2.52 -27.84 12.79
CA VAL A 124 -1.42 -26.90 12.57
C VAL A 124 -1.78 -25.49 13.06
N ILE A 125 -2.99 -25.00 12.80
CA ILE A 125 -3.34 -23.60 13.06
C ILE A 125 -3.68 -23.37 14.53
N ILE A 126 -4.43 -24.29 15.14
CA ILE A 126 -4.89 -24.22 16.53
C ILE A 126 -3.93 -24.96 17.45
N ASP A 127 -3.76 -26.27 17.29
CA ASP A 127 -3.03 -27.08 18.27
C ASP A 127 -1.53 -26.75 18.32
N ALA A 128 -0.94 -26.41 17.18
CA ALA A 128 0.44 -25.89 17.10
C ALA A 128 0.54 -24.36 17.20
N GLU A 129 -0.54 -23.69 17.60
CA GLU A 129 -0.63 -22.24 17.91
C GLU A 129 -0.18 -21.26 16.80
N TYR A 130 -0.18 -21.68 15.53
CA TYR A 130 0.17 -20.80 14.42
C TYR A 130 -0.81 -19.62 14.24
N TRP A 131 -2.03 -19.73 14.76
CA TRP A 131 -3.00 -18.64 14.80
C TRP A 131 -2.46 -17.37 15.48
N ARG A 132 -1.62 -17.51 16.52
CA ARG A 132 -0.97 -16.38 17.20
C ARG A 132 -0.10 -15.58 16.23
N GLY A 133 0.58 -16.29 15.33
CA GLY A 133 1.33 -15.73 14.21
C GLY A 133 0.42 -15.04 13.19
N MET A 134 -0.68 -15.68 12.79
CA MET A 134 -1.65 -15.11 11.84
C MET A 134 -2.27 -13.78 12.33
N VAL A 135 -2.52 -13.64 13.63
CA VAL A 135 -2.96 -12.37 14.22
C VAL A 135 -1.95 -11.25 13.97
N THR A 136 -0.64 -11.55 14.02
CA THR A 136 0.40 -10.56 13.69
C THR A 136 0.37 -10.15 12.21
N MET A 137 -0.06 -11.05 11.31
CA MET A 137 -0.29 -10.71 9.90
C MET A 137 -1.48 -9.79 9.72
N VAL A 138 -2.58 -9.97 10.47
CA VAL A 138 -3.70 -9.00 10.50
C VAL A 138 -3.18 -7.61 10.89
N GLY A 139 -2.34 -7.57 11.93
CA GLY A 139 -1.69 -6.35 12.37
C GLY A 139 -0.82 -5.70 11.30
N SER A 140 -0.05 -6.50 10.56
CA SER A 140 0.79 -6.02 9.47
C SER A 140 -0.01 -5.47 8.31
N TRP A 141 -0.99 -6.24 7.82
CA TRP A 141 -1.80 -5.89 6.66
C TRP A 141 -2.59 -4.62 6.94
N ILE A 142 -3.46 -4.65 7.95
CA ILE A 142 -4.35 -3.52 8.20
C ILE A 142 -3.59 -2.39 8.91
N GLY A 143 -2.88 -2.73 9.98
CA GLY A 143 -2.34 -1.76 10.93
C GLY A 143 -0.87 -1.37 10.76
N GLY A 144 -0.15 -2.01 9.83
CA GLY A 144 1.29 -1.84 9.64
C GLY A 144 2.16 -2.34 10.81
N SER A 145 3.46 -2.05 10.73
CA SER A 145 4.48 -2.57 11.66
C SER A 145 4.21 -2.28 13.15
N THR A 146 3.57 -1.14 13.48
CA THR A 146 3.25 -0.80 14.87
C THR A 146 2.16 -1.70 15.42
N SER A 147 1.07 -1.88 14.67
CA SER A 147 -0.03 -2.75 15.08
C SER A 147 0.39 -4.22 15.09
N GLN A 148 1.22 -4.64 14.14
CA GLN A 148 1.82 -5.98 14.12
C GLN A 148 2.58 -6.30 15.41
N LEU A 149 3.40 -5.37 15.91
CA LEU A 149 4.13 -5.55 17.17
C LEU A 149 3.20 -5.57 18.37
N VAL A 150 2.21 -4.66 18.44
CA VAL A 150 1.22 -4.68 19.52
C VAL A 150 0.46 -6.00 19.55
N LEU A 151 0.02 -6.48 18.39
CA LEU A 151 -0.75 -7.71 18.27
C LEU A 151 0.08 -8.98 18.51
N LYS A 152 1.39 -8.95 18.24
CA LYS A 152 2.32 -10.00 18.66
C LYS A 152 2.31 -10.16 20.18
N GLU A 153 2.40 -9.05 20.91
CA GLU A 153 2.38 -9.07 22.37
C GLU A 153 1.00 -9.49 22.92
N LEU A 154 -0.09 -8.96 22.34
CA LEU A 154 -1.46 -9.31 22.77
C LEU A 154 -1.82 -10.77 22.50
N SER A 155 -1.38 -11.34 21.36
CA SER A 155 -1.63 -12.74 21.04
C SER A 155 -0.64 -13.69 21.70
N GLY A 156 0.32 -13.21 22.50
CA GLY A 156 1.37 -14.03 23.10
C GLY A 156 2.21 -14.79 22.06
N CYS A 157 2.39 -14.23 20.86
CA CYS A 157 3.09 -14.90 19.76
C CYS A 157 4.59 -15.09 20.09
N PRO A 158 5.10 -16.33 20.14
CA PRO A 158 6.51 -16.59 20.41
C PRO A 158 7.42 -15.92 19.37
N GLU A 159 8.58 -15.42 19.80
CA GLU A 159 9.49 -14.66 18.93
C GLU A 159 9.95 -15.44 17.69
N GLY A 160 10.23 -16.74 17.85
CA GLY A 160 10.59 -17.61 16.72
C GLY A 160 9.47 -17.69 15.67
N LEU A 161 8.22 -17.88 16.09
CA LEU A 161 7.08 -17.90 15.18
C LEU A 161 6.88 -16.53 14.52
N PHE A 162 6.99 -15.45 15.31
CA PHE A 162 6.85 -14.08 14.81
C PHE A 162 7.85 -13.76 13.69
N LEU A 163 9.13 -14.11 13.86
CA LEU A 163 10.16 -13.86 12.84
C LEU A 163 9.86 -14.61 11.54
N VAL A 164 9.40 -15.86 11.64
CA VAL A 164 9.07 -16.67 10.46
C VAL A 164 7.83 -16.10 9.74
N ILE A 165 6.81 -15.70 10.49
CA ILE A 165 5.61 -15.06 9.94
C ILE A 165 5.92 -13.71 9.30
N LEU A 166 6.74 -12.87 9.94
CA LEU A 166 7.17 -11.58 9.40
C LEU A 166 7.82 -11.72 8.03
N VAL A 167 8.67 -12.73 7.91
CA VAL A 167 9.41 -13.04 6.69
C VAL A 167 8.42 -13.51 5.61
N MET A 168 7.51 -14.44 5.91
CA MET A 168 6.44 -14.88 4.99
C MET A 168 5.49 -13.76 4.55
N ASP A 169 5.04 -12.97 5.52
CA ASP A 169 4.15 -11.84 5.32
C ASP A 169 4.74 -10.87 4.30
N ASN A 170 6.00 -10.49 4.47
CA ASN A 170 6.73 -9.66 3.52
C ASN A 170 6.68 -10.27 2.10
N VAL A 171 6.96 -11.57 1.93
CA VAL A 171 6.85 -12.23 0.61
C VAL A 171 5.45 -12.18 0.04
N LEU A 172 4.43 -12.50 0.84
CA LEU A 172 3.04 -12.50 0.41
C LEU A 172 2.59 -11.11 -0.04
N VAL A 173 2.87 -10.06 0.74
CA VAL A 173 2.56 -8.67 0.40
C VAL A 173 3.28 -8.23 -0.88
N ASN A 174 4.53 -8.66 -1.07
CA ASN A 174 5.31 -8.33 -2.26
C ASN A 174 4.71 -8.97 -3.53
N ILE A 175 4.38 -10.26 -3.48
CA ILE A 175 3.68 -10.96 -4.57
C ILE A 175 2.30 -10.31 -4.81
N TRP A 176 1.57 -10.03 -3.74
CA TRP A 176 0.26 -9.39 -3.80
C TRP A 176 0.31 -8.02 -4.47
N THR A 177 1.32 -7.21 -4.14
CA THR A 177 1.56 -5.90 -4.75
C THR A 177 1.69 -6.02 -6.28
N ILE A 178 2.49 -6.98 -6.76
CA ILE A 178 2.65 -7.25 -8.21
C ILE A 178 1.29 -7.59 -8.84
N LEU A 179 0.50 -8.44 -8.19
CA LEU A 179 -0.83 -8.82 -8.68
C LEU A 179 -1.79 -7.62 -8.69
N MET A 180 -1.76 -6.75 -7.67
CA MET A 180 -2.63 -5.58 -7.61
C MET A 180 -2.30 -4.56 -8.70
N PHE A 181 -1.02 -4.37 -9.06
CA PHE A 181 -0.62 -3.56 -10.21
C PHE A 181 -1.18 -4.11 -11.53
N GLN A 182 -1.20 -5.43 -11.72
CA GLN A 182 -1.78 -6.05 -12.91
C GLN A 182 -3.30 -5.96 -12.93
N LYS A 183 -3.94 -6.16 -11.77
CA LYS A 183 -5.41 -6.09 -11.64
C LYS A 183 -5.92 -4.67 -11.86
N ILE A 184 -5.26 -3.65 -11.32
CA ILE A 184 -5.75 -2.28 -11.45
C ILE A 184 -5.74 -1.80 -12.91
N LYS A 185 -4.75 -2.21 -13.72
CA LYS A 185 -4.73 -1.93 -15.17
C LYS A 185 -5.86 -2.60 -15.94
N ARG A 186 -6.37 -3.73 -15.44
CA ARG A 186 -7.46 -4.49 -16.06
C ARG A 186 -8.84 -4.08 -15.55
N SER A 187 -8.94 -3.11 -14.64
CA SER A 187 -10.20 -2.69 -14.03
C SER A 187 -11.27 -2.32 -15.06
N ASP A 188 -10.92 -1.62 -16.15
CA ASP A 188 -11.89 -1.24 -17.17
C ASP A 188 -12.45 -2.44 -17.94
N ALA A 189 -11.63 -3.47 -18.18
CA ALA A 189 -12.09 -4.72 -18.79
C ALA A 189 -13.02 -5.48 -17.84
N VAL A 190 -12.71 -5.49 -16.55
CA VAL A 190 -13.55 -6.09 -15.50
C VAL A 190 -14.88 -5.33 -15.37
N ASN A 191 -14.86 -4.00 -15.41
CA ASN A 191 -16.07 -3.17 -15.42
C ASN A 191 -16.97 -3.49 -16.62
N ARG A 192 -16.39 -3.61 -17.83
CA ARG A 192 -17.15 -4.02 -19.03
C ARG A 192 -17.74 -5.42 -18.89
N PHE A 193 -16.97 -6.37 -18.36
CA PHE A 193 -17.43 -7.74 -18.15
C PHE A 193 -18.63 -7.81 -17.19
N PHE A 194 -18.60 -7.04 -16.09
CA PHE A 194 -19.68 -7.00 -15.10
C PHE A 194 -20.79 -5.97 -15.41
N GLY A 195 -20.69 -5.23 -16.52
CA GLY A 195 -21.67 -4.20 -16.89
C GLY A 195 -21.72 -3.00 -15.93
N ILE A 196 -20.59 -2.65 -15.32
CA ILE A 196 -20.46 -1.51 -14.39
C ILE A 196 -20.18 -0.24 -15.21
N ALA A 197 -21.14 0.69 -15.20
CA ALA A 197 -21.07 1.97 -15.94
C ALA A 197 -20.50 3.14 -15.11
N ASP A 198 -20.07 2.88 -13.87
CA ASP A 198 -19.53 3.87 -12.95
C ASP A 198 -18.24 4.48 -13.52
N LYS A 199 -18.33 5.75 -13.92
CA LYS A 199 -17.19 6.46 -14.50
C LYS A 199 -16.23 6.87 -13.39
N PRO A 200 -14.91 6.78 -13.63
CA PRO A 200 -13.93 7.41 -12.75
C PRO A 200 -14.33 8.85 -12.46
N VAL A 201 -14.41 9.23 -11.19
CA VAL A 201 -14.59 10.64 -10.81
C VAL A 201 -13.41 11.40 -11.40
N ASP A 202 -13.70 12.39 -12.23
CA ASP A 202 -12.69 13.28 -12.78
C ASP A 202 -12.24 14.20 -11.64
N LEU A 203 -11.04 13.94 -11.13
CA LEU A 203 -10.47 14.60 -9.96
C LEU A 203 -9.36 15.55 -10.42
N VAL A 204 -9.57 16.26 -11.52
CA VAL A 204 -8.67 17.34 -11.94
C VAL A 204 -8.55 18.32 -10.77
N PRO A 205 -7.33 18.60 -10.25
CA PRO A 205 -7.13 19.52 -9.14
C PRO A 205 -7.39 20.95 -9.60
N ASP A 206 -8.66 21.33 -9.77
CA ASP A 206 -9.12 22.65 -10.19
C ASP A 206 -8.08 23.39 -11.08
N GLU A 207 -7.56 22.74 -12.14
CA GLU A 207 -6.54 23.33 -13.02
C GLU A 207 -7.09 24.58 -13.73
N VAL A 208 -8.39 24.83 -13.61
CA VAL A 208 -9.13 25.91 -14.26
C VAL A 208 -9.19 27.20 -13.41
N ARG A 209 -8.67 27.26 -12.17
CA ARG A 209 -8.77 28.50 -11.36
C ARG A 209 -7.50 29.23 -10.97
N PHE A 210 -6.31 28.66 -11.12
CA PHE A 210 -5.09 29.36 -10.73
C PHE A 210 -4.02 29.23 -11.83
N GLY A 211 -3.72 30.37 -12.45
CA GLY A 211 -2.95 30.49 -13.69
C GLY A 211 -1.51 29.98 -13.63
N LYS A 212 -0.75 30.18 -14.72
CA LYS A 212 0.66 29.77 -14.84
C LYS A 212 1.47 30.19 -13.61
N HIS A 213 1.73 29.25 -12.71
CA HIS A 213 2.53 29.50 -11.51
C HIS A 213 3.99 29.71 -11.89
N GLY A 214 4.55 30.87 -11.53
CA GLY A 214 5.97 31.17 -11.75
C GLY A 214 6.90 30.34 -10.84
N LEU A 215 8.19 30.38 -11.14
CA LEU A 215 9.23 29.68 -10.37
C LEU A 215 9.16 30.01 -8.86
N ARG A 216 8.87 31.27 -8.51
CA ARG A 216 8.73 31.71 -7.11
C ARG A 216 7.65 30.93 -6.36
N THR A 217 6.46 30.77 -6.94
CA THR A 217 5.36 30.02 -6.31
C THR A 217 5.69 28.53 -6.16
N ALA A 218 6.39 27.95 -7.14
CA ALA A 218 6.87 26.58 -7.06
C ALA A 218 7.86 26.39 -5.90
N LEU A 219 8.85 27.27 -5.78
CA LEU A 219 9.86 27.23 -4.71
C LEU A 219 9.24 27.44 -3.33
N LEU A 220 8.29 28.38 -3.19
CA LEU A 220 7.60 28.61 -1.92
C LEU A 220 6.75 27.40 -1.50
N THR A 221 6.00 26.82 -2.43
CA THR A 221 5.18 25.62 -2.19
C THR A 221 6.08 24.48 -1.68
N MET A 222 7.17 24.20 -2.40
CA MET A 222 8.13 23.16 -2.02
C MET A 222 8.80 23.44 -0.66
N GLY A 223 9.22 24.68 -0.44
CA GLY A 223 9.85 25.09 0.82
C GLY A 223 8.94 24.91 2.03
N ILE A 224 7.65 25.27 1.92
CA ILE A 224 6.67 25.07 3.00
C ILE A 224 6.47 23.58 3.30
N CYS A 225 6.34 22.74 2.28
CA CYS A 225 6.23 21.30 2.48
C CYS A 225 7.46 20.70 3.17
N LEU A 226 8.67 21.12 2.79
CA LEU A 226 9.91 20.67 3.42
C LEU A 226 10.00 21.11 4.89
N VAL A 227 9.61 22.35 5.21
CA VAL A 227 9.55 22.84 6.59
C VAL A 227 8.54 22.04 7.42
N ALA A 228 7.34 21.75 6.87
CA ALA A 228 6.35 20.94 7.56
C ALA A 228 6.87 19.53 7.90
N VAL A 229 7.56 18.89 6.95
CA VAL A 229 8.21 17.59 7.16
C VAL A 229 9.33 17.69 8.20
N ALA A 230 10.18 18.71 8.14
CA ALA A 230 11.25 18.91 9.11
C ALA A 230 10.73 19.10 10.53
N ILE A 231 9.68 19.91 10.71
CA ILE A 231 9.02 20.09 12.01
C ILE A 231 8.52 18.75 12.54
N CYS A 232 7.81 17.97 11.72
CA CYS A 232 7.33 16.65 12.13
C CYS A 232 8.45 15.66 12.40
N TYR A 233 9.57 15.74 11.66
CA TYR A 233 10.72 14.88 11.85
C TYR A 233 11.34 15.06 13.24
N PHE A 234 11.52 16.32 13.68
CA PHE A 234 12.12 16.63 14.98
C PHE A 234 11.14 16.59 16.16
N SER A 235 9.84 16.81 15.93
CA SER A 235 8.86 16.95 17.01
C SER A 235 8.11 15.67 17.35
N LEU A 236 8.11 14.68 16.47
CA LEU A 236 7.30 13.46 16.61
C LEU A 236 8.18 12.22 16.45
N ASP A 237 8.03 11.23 17.32
CA ASP A 237 8.70 9.94 17.16
C ASP A 237 7.84 8.95 16.37
N SER A 238 6.53 8.95 16.64
CA SER A 238 5.58 8.01 16.03
C SER A 238 5.42 8.26 14.53
N PHE A 239 5.75 7.24 13.73
CA PHE A 239 5.53 7.26 12.28
C PHE A 239 4.05 7.46 11.93
N LEU A 240 3.14 6.77 12.61
CA LEU A 240 1.70 6.91 12.39
C LEU A 240 1.25 8.36 12.60
N LEU A 241 1.73 9.00 13.68
CA LEU A 241 1.37 10.37 13.99
C LEU A 241 1.93 11.35 12.95
N LYS A 242 3.16 11.13 12.46
CA LYS A 242 3.71 11.89 11.32
C LYS A 242 2.80 11.78 10.11
N VAL A 243 2.39 10.57 9.72
CA VAL A 243 1.50 10.38 8.56
C VAL A 243 0.17 11.12 8.74
N VAL A 244 -0.47 11.00 9.89
CA VAL A 244 -1.77 11.65 10.17
C VAL A 244 -1.63 13.17 10.13
N ILE A 245 -0.69 13.74 10.88
CA ILE A 245 -0.49 15.19 10.97
C ILE A 245 -0.09 15.77 9.61
N LEU A 246 0.82 15.14 8.89
CA LEU A 246 1.25 15.61 7.57
C LEU A 246 0.14 15.52 6.53
N SER A 247 -0.75 14.53 6.63
CA SER A 247 -1.92 14.42 5.75
C SER A 247 -2.92 15.53 6.00
N LEU A 248 -3.23 15.81 7.27
CA LEU A 248 -4.10 16.92 7.66
C LEU A 248 -3.49 18.28 7.28
N THR A 249 -2.20 18.45 7.52
CA THR A 249 -1.44 19.66 7.17
C THR A 249 -1.42 19.85 5.66
N GLY A 250 -1.15 18.79 4.89
CA GLY A 250 -1.17 18.83 3.43
C GLY A 250 -2.53 19.28 2.91
N LEU A 251 -3.60 18.62 3.35
CA LEU A 251 -4.97 18.97 2.96
C LEU A 251 -5.31 20.43 3.32
N PHE A 252 -4.90 20.89 4.50
CA PHE A 252 -5.08 22.28 4.92
C PHE A 252 -4.32 23.25 3.99
N LEU A 253 -3.01 23.05 3.77
CA LEU A 253 -2.20 23.92 2.93
C LEU A 253 -2.76 24.01 1.50
N GLY A 254 -3.12 22.87 0.92
CA GLY A 254 -3.67 22.78 -0.44
C GLY A 254 -4.99 23.52 -0.63
N ASN A 255 -5.85 23.58 0.40
CA ASN A 255 -7.18 24.15 0.25
C ASN A 255 -7.27 25.63 0.68
N PHE A 256 -6.36 26.09 1.54
CA PHE A 256 -6.42 27.45 2.09
C PHE A 256 -5.46 28.44 1.41
N ILE A 257 -4.41 27.97 0.73
CA ILE A 257 -3.42 28.85 0.07
C ILE A 257 -3.78 29.00 -1.41
N ARG A 258 -4.15 30.22 -1.84
CA ARG A 258 -4.63 30.48 -3.22
C ARG A 258 -3.56 30.34 -4.32
N TRP A 259 -2.29 30.53 -3.99
CA TRP A 259 -1.17 30.48 -4.95
C TRP A 259 -0.47 29.11 -4.97
N TRP A 260 -1.08 28.11 -4.34
CA TRP A 260 -0.53 26.77 -4.15
C TRP A 260 -0.42 26.02 -5.48
N ASN A 261 0.74 25.40 -5.74
CA ASN A 261 1.00 24.73 -7.01
C ASN A 261 0.63 23.24 -6.96
N HIS A 262 -0.66 22.93 -7.14
CA HIS A 262 -1.19 21.56 -7.10
C HIS A 262 -0.55 20.63 -8.15
N ALA A 263 -0.36 21.12 -9.38
CA ALA A 263 0.21 20.33 -10.46
C ALA A 263 1.66 19.90 -10.18
N LEU A 264 2.46 20.78 -9.56
CA LEU A 264 3.81 20.44 -9.09
C LEU A 264 3.77 19.34 -8.03
N LEU A 265 2.82 19.43 -7.10
CA LEU A 265 2.73 18.53 -5.96
C LEU A 265 2.23 17.13 -6.34
N ILE A 266 1.26 17.00 -7.26
CA ILE A 266 0.88 15.69 -7.81
C ILE A 266 2.05 15.05 -8.54
N LYS A 267 2.70 15.77 -9.47
CA LYS A 267 3.82 15.22 -10.25
C LYS A 267 5.01 14.87 -9.35
N GLY A 268 5.37 15.78 -8.43
CA GLY A 268 6.43 15.57 -7.45
C GLY A 268 6.13 14.39 -6.52
N GLY A 269 4.91 14.30 -6.00
CA GLY A 269 4.43 13.17 -5.21
C GLY A 269 4.51 11.86 -5.97
N GLY A 270 4.10 11.87 -7.24
CA GLY A 270 4.23 10.73 -8.15
C GLY A 270 5.68 10.26 -8.34
N TYR A 271 6.66 11.18 -8.43
CA TYR A 271 8.08 10.81 -8.49
C TYR A 271 8.60 10.27 -7.15
N LEU A 272 8.20 10.88 -6.03
CA LEU A 272 8.57 10.40 -4.70
C LEU A 272 8.02 8.99 -4.46
N ILE A 273 6.82 8.66 -4.94
CA ILE A 273 6.24 7.32 -4.84
C ILE A 273 7.05 6.31 -5.68
N ILE A 274 7.50 6.65 -6.89
CA ILE A 274 8.41 5.78 -7.66
C ILE A 274 9.71 5.54 -6.88
N LEU A 275 10.29 6.59 -6.28
CA LEU A 275 11.49 6.49 -5.45
C LEU A 275 11.26 5.57 -4.24
N ILE A 276 10.13 5.70 -3.55
CA ILE A 276 9.76 4.82 -2.44
C ILE A 276 9.66 3.36 -2.91
N MET A 277 9.03 3.10 -4.07
CA MET A 277 8.92 1.75 -4.63
C MET A 277 10.29 1.17 -5.01
N ALA A 278 11.20 1.99 -5.55
CA ALA A 278 12.56 1.57 -5.85
C ALA A 278 13.36 1.20 -4.61
N ILE A 279 13.21 1.95 -3.52
CA ILE A 279 13.82 1.62 -2.24
C ILE A 279 13.19 0.34 -1.68
N LEU A 280 11.86 0.20 -1.73
CA LEU A 280 11.16 -0.98 -1.24
C LEU A 280 11.59 -2.27 -1.97
N GLY A 281 11.87 -2.18 -3.27
CA GLY A 281 12.40 -3.30 -4.07
C GLY A 281 13.73 -3.85 -3.56
N LEU A 282 14.53 -3.05 -2.85
CA LEU A 282 15.79 -3.51 -2.22
C LEU A 282 15.56 -4.43 -1.01
N LYS A 283 14.39 -4.38 -0.37
CA LYS A 283 14.03 -5.29 0.75
C LYS A 283 13.61 -6.67 0.28
N LEU A 284 13.37 -6.84 -1.01
CA LEU A 284 12.83 -8.07 -1.54
C LEU A 284 13.93 -9.14 -1.55
N ASN A 285 13.81 -10.11 -0.64
CA ASN A 285 14.73 -11.24 -0.50
C ASN A 285 13.93 -12.55 -0.55
N PHE A 286 14.28 -13.44 -1.47
CA PHE A 286 13.64 -14.74 -1.67
C PHE A 286 14.39 -15.93 -1.02
N GLY A 287 15.41 -15.66 -0.19
CA GLY A 287 16.21 -16.69 0.46
C GLY A 287 15.49 -17.48 1.56
N ASN A 288 15.65 -18.81 1.56
CA ASN A 288 15.37 -19.80 2.62
C ASN A 288 14.21 -19.49 3.58
N PHE A 289 12.98 -19.75 3.11
CA PHE A 289 11.78 -19.76 3.97
C PHE A 289 11.44 -21.20 4.34
N SER A 290 11.62 -21.58 5.61
CA SER A 290 11.34 -22.93 6.13
C SER A 290 9.99 -23.00 6.82
N LEU A 291 8.91 -22.67 6.11
CA LEU A 291 7.56 -22.71 6.66
C LEU A 291 6.81 -24.01 6.34
N PRO A 292 5.92 -24.45 7.24
CA PRO A 292 4.95 -25.48 6.89
C PRO A 292 4.11 -25.01 5.70
N TRP A 293 4.11 -25.79 4.62
CA TRP A 293 3.31 -25.53 3.43
C TRP A 293 1.84 -25.24 3.75
N THR A 294 1.29 -25.85 4.81
CA THR A 294 -0.07 -25.62 5.29
C THR A 294 -0.34 -24.16 5.65
N VAL A 295 0.57 -23.49 6.37
CA VAL A 295 0.41 -22.08 6.80
C VAL A 295 0.49 -21.14 5.60
N LEU A 296 1.41 -21.43 4.67
CA LEU A 296 1.55 -20.67 3.43
C LEU A 296 0.30 -20.81 2.55
N ALA A 297 -0.16 -22.04 2.31
CA ALA A 297 -1.35 -22.32 1.50
C ALA A 297 -2.60 -21.67 2.10
N PHE A 298 -2.74 -21.74 3.43
CA PHE A 298 -3.82 -21.07 4.15
C PHE A 298 -3.78 -19.55 3.96
N SER A 299 -2.59 -18.93 4.11
CA SER A 299 -2.41 -17.48 3.95
C SER A 299 -2.69 -17.01 2.52
N ILE A 300 -2.36 -17.83 1.51
CA ILE A 300 -2.72 -17.55 0.11
C ILE A 300 -4.23 -17.61 -0.09
N ALA A 301 -4.90 -18.65 0.41
CA ALA A 301 -6.35 -18.77 0.35
C ALA A 301 -7.03 -17.58 1.06
N TRP A 302 -6.46 -17.14 2.18
CA TRP A 302 -6.90 -15.98 2.93
C TRP A 302 -6.81 -14.67 2.12
N LEU A 303 -5.67 -14.33 1.51
CA LEU A 303 -5.56 -13.14 0.66
C LEU A 303 -6.52 -13.18 -0.54
N ILE A 304 -6.68 -14.36 -1.16
CA ILE A 304 -7.63 -14.54 -2.27
C ILE A 304 -9.07 -14.29 -1.79
N SER A 305 -9.46 -14.87 -0.65
CA SER A 305 -10.81 -14.68 -0.09
C SER A 305 -11.09 -13.21 0.22
N HIS A 306 -10.13 -12.48 0.78
CA HIS A 306 -10.22 -11.04 1.02
C HIS A 306 -10.50 -10.26 -0.28
N TYR A 307 -9.75 -10.56 -1.35
CA TYR A 307 -9.98 -9.93 -2.65
C TYR A 307 -11.36 -10.24 -3.23
N LEU A 308 -11.80 -11.50 -3.12
CA LEU A 308 -13.11 -11.92 -3.62
C LEU A 308 -14.26 -11.24 -2.88
N VAL A 309 -14.16 -11.06 -1.56
CA VAL A 309 -15.16 -10.32 -0.78
C VAL A 309 -15.25 -8.87 -1.26
N MET A 310 -14.13 -8.18 -1.43
CA MET A 310 -14.14 -6.80 -1.93
C MET A 310 -14.66 -6.70 -3.36
N MET A 311 -14.32 -7.65 -4.24
CA MET A 311 -14.88 -7.74 -5.60
C MET A 311 -16.41 -7.89 -5.56
N ALA A 312 -16.92 -8.75 -4.69
CA ALA A 312 -18.36 -8.95 -4.53
C ALA A 312 -19.04 -7.67 -4.02
N VAL A 313 -18.49 -7.02 -2.99
CA VAL A 313 -19.04 -5.77 -2.45
C VAL A 313 -18.99 -4.64 -3.48
N ALA A 314 -17.89 -4.49 -4.22
CA ALA A 314 -17.79 -3.50 -5.29
C ALA A 314 -18.81 -3.76 -6.42
N TYR A 315 -19.02 -5.02 -6.78
CA TYR A 315 -20.06 -5.41 -7.73
C TYR A 315 -21.46 -5.05 -7.24
N LEU A 316 -21.81 -5.39 -5.99
CA LEU A 316 -23.10 -5.08 -5.38
C LEU A 316 -23.37 -3.56 -5.32
N LEU A 317 -22.33 -2.78 -5.03
CA LEU A 317 -22.40 -1.32 -5.00
C LEU A 317 -22.34 -0.67 -6.39
N ARG A 318 -22.17 -1.47 -7.45
CA ARG A 318 -21.90 -1.02 -8.83
C ARG A 318 -20.79 0.03 -8.89
N LEU A 319 -19.74 -0.17 -8.09
CA LEU A 319 -18.60 0.73 -8.01
C LEU A 319 -17.54 0.34 -9.06
N ASN A 320 -16.84 1.33 -9.61
CA ASN A 320 -15.70 1.07 -10.48
C ASN A 320 -14.67 0.14 -9.80
N MET A 321 -14.35 -0.97 -10.47
CA MET A 321 -13.49 -2.03 -9.97
C MET A 321 -12.03 -1.61 -9.71
N ALA A 322 -11.61 -0.43 -10.19
CA ALA A 322 -10.31 0.14 -9.84
C ALA A 322 -10.17 0.39 -8.34
N TRP A 323 -11.28 0.64 -7.64
CA TRP A 323 -11.29 0.79 -6.18
C TRP A 323 -10.93 -0.49 -5.44
N VAL A 324 -11.11 -1.69 -6.03
CA VAL A 324 -10.81 -2.96 -5.34
C VAL A 324 -9.31 -3.13 -5.13
N PRO A 325 -8.43 -3.05 -6.16
CA PRO A 325 -6.98 -3.07 -5.94
C PRO A 325 -6.47 -1.92 -5.05
N ILE A 326 -7.08 -0.73 -5.15
CA ILE A 326 -6.71 0.42 -4.30
C ILE A 326 -7.02 0.13 -2.83
N ALA A 327 -8.24 -0.32 -2.53
CA ALA A 327 -8.69 -0.68 -1.19
C ALA A 327 -7.94 -1.89 -0.62
N SER A 328 -7.68 -2.90 -1.46
CA SER A 328 -6.85 -4.07 -1.14
C SER A 328 -5.45 -3.65 -0.69
N MET A 329 -4.80 -2.78 -1.46
CA MET A 329 -3.47 -2.30 -1.11
C MET A 329 -3.47 -1.37 0.09
N ALA A 330 -4.52 -0.58 0.31
CA ALA A 330 -4.66 0.18 1.55
C ALA A 330 -4.76 -0.74 2.78
N ASN A 331 -5.41 -1.90 2.64
CA ASN A 331 -5.59 -2.92 3.68
C ASN A 331 -4.43 -3.90 3.87
N VAL A 332 -3.54 -4.08 2.88
CA VAL A 332 -2.49 -5.13 2.92
C VAL A 332 -1.10 -4.56 2.67
N GLY A 333 -0.98 -3.56 1.79
CA GLY A 333 0.31 -2.98 1.41
C GLY A 333 0.63 -1.62 2.04
N GLY A 334 -0.35 -0.97 2.67
CA GLY A 334 -0.18 0.24 3.46
C GLY A 334 0.12 1.52 2.66
N ILE A 335 0.68 2.50 3.37
CA ILE A 335 0.78 3.92 2.96
C ILE A 335 1.69 4.19 1.76
N SER A 336 2.63 3.29 1.46
CA SER A 336 3.58 3.43 0.36
C SER A 336 3.06 2.80 -0.93
N THR A 337 2.50 1.60 -0.85
CA THR A 337 2.16 0.80 -2.03
C THR A 337 0.74 1.07 -2.54
N ALA A 338 -0.21 1.45 -1.68
CA ALA A 338 -1.56 1.83 -2.09
C ALA A 338 -1.58 3.02 -3.08
N PRO A 339 -0.92 4.17 -2.80
CA PRO A 339 -0.83 5.24 -3.78
C PRO A 339 0.04 4.87 -4.99
N ALA A 340 1.02 3.95 -4.85
CA ALA A 340 1.79 3.46 -5.99
C ALA A 340 0.93 2.67 -6.99
N VAL A 341 0.12 1.73 -6.50
CA VAL A 341 -0.84 0.99 -7.33
C VAL A 341 -1.86 1.94 -7.95
N THR A 342 -2.33 2.92 -7.17
CA THR A 342 -3.28 3.93 -7.66
C THR A 342 -2.69 4.78 -8.79
N LYS A 343 -1.44 5.21 -8.67
CA LYS A 343 -0.72 5.97 -9.70
C LYS A 343 -0.71 5.26 -11.05
N ALA A 344 -0.59 3.93 -11.04
CA ALA A 344 -0.62 3.14 -12.27
C ALA A 344 -1.95 3.23 -13.02
N TYR A 345 -3.03 3.60 -12.35
CA TYR A 345 -4.36 3.81 -12.93
C TYR A 345 -4.65 5.29 -13.17
N ASN A 346 -4.64 6.11 -12.11
CA ASN A 346 -4.81 7.56 -12.17
C ASN A 346 -4.02 8.23 -11.03
N GLU A 347 -3.09 9.12 -11.37
CA GLU A 347 -2.27 9.85 -10.41
C GLU A 347 -3.10 10.74 -9.47
N GLU A 348 -4.23 11.26 -9.93
CA GLU A 348 -5.09 12.16 -9.14
C GLU A 348 -5.83 11.44 -8.01
N TRP A 349 -5.87 10.11 -8.05
CA TRP A 349 -6.54 9.28 -7.05
C TRP A 349 -5.61 8.87 -5.91
N MET A 350 -4.29 9.11 -6.04
CA MET A 350 -3.30 8.80 -5.01
C MET A 350 -3.66 9.34 -3.62
N PRO A 351 -4.20 10.57 -3.46
CA PRO A 351 -4.56 11.08 -2.13
C PRO A 351 -5.64 10.24 -1.44
N HIS A 352 -6.61 9.72 -2.18
CA HIS A 352 -7.65 8.87 -1.61
C HIS A 352 -7.09 7.52 -1.13
N ALA A 353 -6.14 6.95 -1.87
CA ALA A 353 -5.43 5.75 -1.44
C ALA A 353 -4.62 5.98 -0.15
N ILE A 354 -3.99 7.15 0.00
CA ILE A 354 -3.31 7.56 1.23
C ILE A 354 -4.30 7.63 2.39
N LEU A 355 -5.47 8.24 2.20
CA LEU A 355 -6.51 8.33 3.24
C LEU A 355 -7.02 6.95 3.68
N LEU A 356 -7.28 6.04 2.74
CA LEU A 356 -7.69 4.67 3.07
C LEU A 356 -6.58 3.93 3.84
N ALA A 357 -5.31 4.10 3.44
CA ALA A 357 -4.19 3.50 4.15
C ALA A 357 -4.03 4.07 5.58
N ILE A 358 -4.32 5.35 5.79
CA ILE A 358 -4.33 5.95 7.14
C ILE A 358 -5.44 5.36 7.98
N LEU A 359 -6.66 5.26 7.43
CA LEU A 359 -7.79 4.64 8.12
C LEU A 359 -7.45 3.19 8.51
N SER A 360 -6.79 2.45 7.63
CA SER A 360 -6.25 1.13 7.90
C SER A 360 -5.30 1.14 9.10
N MET A 361 -4.24 1.96 9.05
CA MET A 361 -3.23 2.02 10.10
C MET A 361 -3.81 2.40 11.48
N VAL A 362 -4.80 3.31 11.52
CA VAL A 362 -5.44 3.74 12.76
C VAL A 362 -6.33 2.65 13.35
N THR A 363 -6.98 1.84 12.53
CA THR A 363 -7.95 0.83 12.98
C THR A 363 -7.37 -0.58 13.13
N GLY A 364 -6.18 -0.83 12.59
CA GLY A 364 -5.63 -2.19 12.46
C GLY A 364 -5.48 -2.99 13.76
N THR A 365 -5.07 -2.35 14.86
CA THR A 365 -5.00 -3.05 16.16
C THR A 365 -6.37 -3.57 16.60
N TYR A 366 -7.44 -2.80 16.40
CA TYR A 366 -8.80 -3.22 16.77
C TYR A 366 -9.27 -4.41 15.94
N TRP A 367 -8.98 -4.42 14.63
CA TRP A 367 -9.28 -5.55 13.77
C TRP A 367 -8.51 -6.81 14.20
N GLY A 368 -7.24 -6.69 14.59
CA GLY A 368 -6.48 -7.83 15.10
C GLY A 368 -6.98 -8.33 16.46
N MET A 369 -7.42 -7.45 17.36
CA MET A 369 -8.04 -7.86 18.62
C MET A 369 -9.33 -8.65 18.39
N LEU A 370 -10.13 -8.27 17.38
CA LEU A 370 -11.28 -9.07 16.96
C LEU A 370 -10.86 -10.47 16.48
N THR A 371 -9.78 -10.56 15.69
CA THR A 371 -9.24 -11.87 15.26
C THR A 371 -8.76 -12.71 16.44
N ILE A 372 -8.10 -12.12 17.45
CA ILE A 372 -7.71 -12.82 18.69
C ILE A 372 -8.95 -13.42 19.35
N TYR A 373 -9.97 -12.60 19.60
CA TYR A 373 -11.21 -13.02 20.24
C TYR A 373 -11.87 -14.21 19.51
N LEU A 374 -11.87 -14.21 18.17
CA LEU A 374 -12.43 -15.31 17.38
C LEU A 374 -11.62 -16.60 17.50
N PHE A 375 -10.29 -16.53 17.53
CA PHE A 375 -9.45 -17.71 17.73
C PHE A 375 -9.55 -18.25 19.17
N GLU A 376 -9.60 -17.37 20.18
CA GLU A 376 -9.80 -17.77 21.57
C GLU A 376 -11.18 -18.37 21.83
N TRP A 377 -12.20 -18.03 21.04
CA TRP A 377 -13.49 -18.69 21.10
C TRP A 377 -13.47 -20.11 20.53
N TRP A 378 -12.55 -20.38 19.58
CA TRP A 378 -12.36 -21.72 18.99
C TRP A 378 -11.55 -22.64 19.91
N TYR A 379 -10.56 -22.07 20.58
CA TYR A 379 -9.70 -22.71 21.56
C TYR A 379 -10.49 -23.08 22.81
#